data_AF-A0A938ZYY1-F1
#
_entry.id   AF-A0A938ZYY1-F1
#
_cell.length_a   1.000
_cell.length_b   1.000
_cell.length_c   1.000
_cell.angle_alpha   90.00
_cell.angle_beta   90.00
_cell.angle_gamma   90.00
#
_symmetry.space_group_name_H-M   'P 1'
#
loop_
_entity.id
_entity.type
_entity.pdbx_description
1 polymer ?
#
loop_
_entity_poly.entity_id
_entity_poly.type
_entity_poly.pdbx_seq_one_letter_code
_entity_poly.pdbx_strand_id
1 'polypeptide(L)' 'MSRRINIQHRLVYEVIEFEQVVKIIRMWTHYE' A
#
# COMPACT_ATOMS: atom_id res chain seq x y z
N MET A 1 12.24 -13.18 -6.26
CA MET A 1 12.50 -12.54 -4.96
C MET A 1 11.24 -11.81 -4.51
N SER A 2 10.53 -12.34 -3.52
CA SER A 2 9.26 -11.79 -3.01
C SER A 2 9.54 -10.60 -2.09
N ARG A 3 9.03 -9.41 -2.42
CA ARG A 3 9.00 -8.27 -1.51
C ARG A 3 7.64 -8.26 -0.81
N ARG A 4 7.59 -8.72 0.45
CA ARG A 4 6.37 -8.69 1.28
C ARG A 4 6.15 -7.27 1.80
N ILE A 5 4.98 -6.69 1.54
CA ILE A 5 4.67 -5.30 1.91
C ILE A 5 4.00 -5.19 3.30
N ASN A 6 3.15 -6.11 3.77
CA ASN A 6 2.86 -6.34 5.21
C ASN A 6 1.93 -7.54 5.43
N ILE A 7 1.97 -8.20 6.60
CA ILE A 7 1.13 -9.34 6.99
C ILE A 7 -0.12 -8.95 7.82
N GLN A 8 -0.26 -7.69 8.25
CA GLN A 8 -1.39 -7.23 9.10
C GLN A 8 -2.10 -5.94 8.65
N HIS A 9 -1.49 -5.09 7.81
CA HIS A 9 -2.10 -3.83 7.36
C HIS A 9 -2.38 -3.87 5.86
N ARG A 10 -3.66 -3.92 5.47
CA ARG A 10 -4.05 -3.77 4.07
C ARG A 10 -3.95 -2.29 3.69
N LEU A 11 -2.93 -1.93 2.92
CA LEU A 11 -2.84 -0.62 2.27
C LEU A 11 -3.41 -0.76 0.86
N VAL A 12 -4.41 0.05 0.50
CA VAL A 12 -4.86 0.16 -0.89
C VAL A 12 -4.18 1.37 -1.48
N TYR A 13 -3.38 1.14 -2.50
CA TYR A 13 -2.66 2.17 -3.22
C TYR A 13 -2.72 1.92 -4.72
N GLU A 14 -2.51 2.99 -5.47
CA GLU A 14 -2.39 3.00 -6.91
C GLU A 14 -0.97 3.48 -7.28
N VAL A 15 -0.32 2.80 -8.22
CA VAL A 15 1.00 3.17 -8.69
C VAL A 15 0.86 3.88 -10.03
N ILE A 16 1.31 5.13 -10.09
CA ILE A 16 1.35 5.92 -11.31
C ILE A 16 2.79 5.88 -11.81
N GLU A 17 3.12 4.89 -12.65
CA GLU A 17 4.50 4.63 -13.10
C GLU A 17 5.10 5.80 -13.88
N PHE A 18 4.28 6.48 -14.69
CA PHE A 18 4.70 7.61 -15.51
C PHE A 18 5.21 8.78 -14.65
N GLU A 19 4.59 9.02 -13.50
CA GLU A 19 4.96 10.08 -12.58
C GLU A 19 5.90 9.60 -11.46
N GLN A 20 6.17 8.28 -11.40
CA GLN A 20 6.84 7.62 -10.26
C GLN A 20 6.20 7.94 -8.91
N VAL A 21 4.88 8.16 -8.90
CA VAL A 21 4.10 8.53 -7.72
C VAL A 21 3.28 7.33 -7.24
N VAL A 22 3.26 7.11 -5.92
CA VAL A 22 2.39 6.12 -5.29
C VAL A 22 1.28 6.85 -4.54
N LYS A 23 0.04 6.66 -4.96
CA LYS A 23 -1.14 7.28 -4.36
C LYS A 23 -1.80 6.32 -3.37
N ILE A 24 -1.85 6.71 -2.10
CA ILE A 24 -2.50 5.91 -1.06
C ILE A 24 -3.98 6.28 -1.01
N ILE A 25 -4.85 5.31 -1.27
CA ILE A 25 -6.31 5.50 -1.33
C ILE A 25 -6.95 5.22 0.04
N ARG A 26 -6.48 4.16 0.74
CA ARG A 26 -6.90 3.89 2.13
C ARG A 26 -5.83 3.12 2.88
N MET A 27 -5.72 3.39 4.16
CA MET A 27 -4.90 2.63 5.10
C MET A 27 -5.80 2.08 6.20
N TRP A 28 -5.86 0.75 6.34
CA TRP A 28 -6.50 0.14 7.50
C TRP A 28 -5.48 -0.03 8.63
N THR A 29 -5.64 0.78 9.67
CA THR A 29 -5.11 0.46 10.98
C THR A 29 -6.13 -0.45 11.66
N HIS A 30 -5.81 -1.74 11.78
CA HIS A 30 -6.56 -2.56 12.73
C HIS A 30 -6.28 -1.97 14.11
N TYR A 31 -7.32 -1.42 14.74
CA TYR A 31 -7.37 -1.15 16.16
C TYR A 31 -8.28 -2.20 16.76
N GLU A 32 -7.70 -3.11 17.52
CA GLU A 32 -8.06 -3.42 18.91
C GLU A 32 -6.82 -4.00 19.59
#